data_AF-A0A087UWX6-F1
#
_entry.id   AF-A0A087UWX6-F1
#
_cell.length_a   1.000
_cell.length_b   1.000
_cell.length_c   1.000
_cell.angle_alpha   90.00
_cell.angle_beta   90.00
_cell.angle_gamma   90.00
#
_symmetry.space_group_name_H-M   'P 1'
#
loop_
_entity.id
_entity.type
_entity.pdbx_description
1 polymer ?
#
loop_
_entity_poly.entity_id
_entity_poly.type
_entity_poly.pdbx_seq_one_letter_code
_entity_poly.pdbx_strand_id
1 'polypeptide(L)'
;MLTNITKSLLRTLCRFSTSFKNSRFLCVVCNETVHRIPYYFSGSDSDAVLLVKESFKVYENFVSEDEELELMKEIEPTFRRRRYEFDHWDGAIQGYKETEKSEWNIGNEIILQRLRNLAFPLHTAQIREVHVLDLAKNGFIKPHIDSIRFCGDTIAGISLLSSAVMRLVMEKNKSVFVDVLLPRRSLYIMK
;
A
#
# COMPACT_ATOMS: atom_id res chain seq x y z
N MET A 1 9.69 -6.01 32.87
CA MET A 1 8.40 -5.39 32.50
C MET A 1 8.50 -5.02 31.03
N LEU A 2 8.18 -5.96 30.14
CA LEU A 2 8.42 -5.85 28.69
C LEU A 2 7.15 -5.28 28.04
N THR A 3 7.20 -4.01 27.66
CA THR A 3 6.15 -3.35 26.89
C THR A 3 6.25 -3.79 25.43
N ASN A 4 5.40 -4.75 25.04
CA ASN A 4 5.17 -5.11 23.65
C ASN A 4 4.41 -3.95 22.97
N ILE A 5 5.15 -3.05 22.33
CA ILE A 5 4.61 -1.96 21.53
C ILE A 5 4.32 -2.52 20.13
N THR A 6 3.04 -2.80 19.85
CA THR A 6 2.53 -3.02 18.50
C THR A 6 2.62 -1.71 17.73
N LYS A 7 3.50 -1.62 16.72
CA LYS A 7 3.64 -0.46 15.83
C LYS A 7 2.83 -0.71 14.56
N SER A 8 1.78 0.06 14.27
CA SER A 8 1.06 -0.06 13.00
C SER A 8 1.49 1.03 11.99
N LEU A 9 1.84 0.66 10.76
CA LEU A 9 2.31 1.61 9.74
C LEU A 9 1.13 2.15 8.92
N LEU A 10 0.98 3.48 8.91
CA LEU A 10 0.16 4.17 7.94
C LEU A 10 1.01 4.43 6.69
N ARG A 11 0.84 3.63 5.64
CA ARG A 11 1.44 3.88 4.34
C ARG A 11 0.42 4.67 3.51
N THR A 12 0.60 5.97 3.33
CA THR A 12 -0.01 6.66 2.18
C THR A 12 0.79 6.26 0.94
N LEU A 13 0.78 4.97 0.64
CA LEU A 13 1.46 4.40 -0.49
C LEU A 13 0.73 4.84 -1.75
N CYS A 14 1.32 5.85 -2.36
CA CYS A 14 1.29 6.00 -3.79
C CYS A 14 1.59 4.68 -4.48
N ARG A 15 1.14 4.63 -5.74
CA ARG A 15 1.47 3.67 -6.77
C ARG A 15 2.39 2.52 -6.33
N PHE A 16 1.83 1.33 -6.40
CA PHE A 16 2.34 0.07 -5.89
C PHE A 16 3.49 -0.51 -6.73
N SER A 17 4.51 -1.16 -6.12
CA SER A 17 4.49 -2.59 -5.75
C SER A 17 5.29 -3.14 -4.53
N THR A 18 4.85 -2.97 -3.30
CA THR A 18 4.81 -4.13 -2.37
C THR A 18 6.04 -4.97 -2.06
N SER A 19 6.25 -5.17 -0.77
CA SER A 19 5.55 -6.21 -0.03
C SER A 19 6.22 -6.40 1.32
N PHE A 20 5.40 -6.62 2.36
CA PHE A 20 5.41 -7.06 3.80
C PHE A 20 5.83 -8.50 4.21
N LYS A 21 6.33 -8.79 5.44
CA LYS A 21 6.30 -10.15 6.12
C LYS A 21 5.35 -9.96 7.29
N ASN A 22 4.33 -10.78 7.51
CA ASN A 22 4.59 -12.12 8.02
C ASN A 22 3.31 -12.97 7.95
N SER A 23 3.05 -13.48 6.77
CA SER A 23 2.66 -14.85 6.46
C SER A 23 3.10 -14.95 5.02
N ARG A 24 4.17 -15.71 4.76
CA ARG A 24 5.17 -15.38 3.73
C ARG A 24 4.60 -15.39 2.29
N PHE A 25 3.95 -14.30 1.91
CA PHE A 25 3.54 -13.95 0.56
C PHE A 25 4.43 -12.78 0.09
N LEU A 26 5.07 -12.91 -1.07
CA LEU A 26 5.85 -11.88 -1.75
C LEU A 26 4.94 -11.11 -2.70
N CYS A 27 5.00 -9.79 -2.78
CA CYS A 27 4.06 -9.04 -3.60
C CYS A 27 4.63 -8.28 -4.82
N VAL A 28 3.95 -8.32 -5.99
CA VAL A 28 4.39 -7.73 -7.28
C VAL A 28 3.28 -6.89 -7.92
N VAL A 29 3.57 -5.71 -8.47
CA VAL A 29 2.58 -4.76 -8.98
C VAL A 29 2.93 -4.31 -10.37
N CYS A 30 1.99 -4.64 -11.24
CA CYS A 30 2.07 -4.50 -12.67
C CYS A 30 1.09 -3.40 -13.11
N ASN A 31 1.51 -2.59 -14.09
CA ASN A 31 0.67 -1.63 -14.80
C ASN A 31 0.10 -2.29 -16.06
N GLU A 32 -1.07 -2.90 -15.98
CA GLU A 32 -1.81 -3.40 -17.16
C GLU A 32 -3.19 -2.74 -17.27
N THR A 33 -3.69 -2.63 -18.51
CA THR A 33 -4.93 -1.92 -18.89
C THR A 33 -6.17 -2.63 -18.33
N VAL A 34 -6.95 -1.91 -17.51
CA VAL A 34 -8.09 -2.43 -16.74
C VAL A 34 -9.37 -2.46 -17.60
N HIS A 35 -9.73 -3.63 -18.13
CA HIS A 35 -11.12 -3.91 -18.52
C HIS A 35 -11.94 -4.27 -17.26
N ARG A 36 -13.20 -3.82 -17.18
CA ARG A 36 -14.08 -3.94 -16.00
C ARG A 36 -14.12 -5.38 -15.46
N ILE A 37 -13.51 -5.63 -14.29
CA ILE A 37 -13.56 -6.93 -13.58
C ILE A 37 -14.46 -6.76 -12.34
N PRO A 38 -15.50 -7.60 -12.15
CA PRO A 38 -16.31 -7.62 -10.93
C PRO A 38 -15.61 -8.26 -9.71
N TYR A 39 -14.33 -8.62 -9.85
CA TYR A 39 -13.54 -9.25 -8.81
C TYR A 39 -12.18 -8.53 -8.72
N TYR A 40 -11.92 -7.85 -7.60
CA TYR A 40 -10.56 -7.32 -7.35
C TYR A 40 -9.52 -8.43 -7.30
N PHE A 41 -9.91 -9.69 -7.08
CA PHE A 41 -9.00 -10.81 -6.86
C PHE A 41 -9.06 -11.80 -8.02
N SER A 42 -7.90 -12.11 -8.59
CA SER A 42 -7.65 -13.21 -9.52
C SER A 42 -6.45 -14.00 -9.03
N GLY A 43 -6.31 -15.29 -9.29
CA GLY A 43 -5.18 -16.04 -8.76
C GLY A 43 -4.97 -17.39 -9.43
N SER A 44 -3.92 -18.09 -8.99
CA SER A 44 -3.54 -19.43 -9.47
C SER A 44 -4.64 -20.46 -9.28
N ASP A 45 -5.37 -20.37 -8.17
CA ASP A 45 -6.42 -21.30 -7.77
C ASP A 45 -7.41 -20.62 -6.81
N SER A 46 -8.58 -21.23 -6.64
CA SER A 46 -9.67 -20.67 -5.83
C SER A 46 -9.33 -20.58 -4.34
N ASP A 47 -8.55 -21.52 -3.82
CA ASP A 47 -8.26 -21.62 -2.39
C ASP A 47 -7.30 -20.49 -1.97
N ALA A 48 -6.27 -20.22 -2.79
CA ALA A 48 -5.40 -19.07 -2.62
C ALA A 48 -6.18 -17.75 -2.64
N VAL A 49 -7.12 -17.59 -3.58
CA VAL A 49 -7.96 -16.40 -3.68
C VAL A 49 -8.86 -16.25 -2.44
N LEU A 50 -9.45 -17.34 -1.94
CA LEU A 50 -10.27 -17.32 -0.73
C LEU A 50 -9.45 -16.93 0.50
N LEU A 51 -8.27 -17.53 0.67
CA LEU A 51 -7.36 -17.21 1.77
C LEU A 51 -6.97 -15.73 1.77
N VAL A 52 -6.61 -15.17 0.61
CA VAL A 52 -6.28 -13.75 0.50
C VAL A 52 -7.50 -12.86 0.76
N LYS A 53 -8.70 -13.25 0.33
CA LYS A 53 -9.93 -12.47 0.59
C LYS A 53 -10.28 -12.38 2.08
N GLU A 54 -9.85 -13.33 2.91
CA GLU A 54 -10.09 -13.29 4.36
C GLU A 54 -9.29 -12.15 5.01
N SER A 55 -8.04 -11.95 4.58
CA SER A 55 -7.09 -11.03 5.21
C SER A 55 -6.79 -9.75 4.41
N PHE A 56 -7.26 -9.66 3.17
CA PHE A 56 -7.07 -8.51 2.28
C PHE A 56 -8.41 -7.92 1.86
N LYS A 57 -8.60 -6.62 2.11
CA LYS A 57 -9.81 -5.86 1.75
C LYS A 57 -9.46 -4.71 0.84
N VAL A 58 -10.32 -4.42 -0.14
CA VAL A 58 -10.26 -3.25 -1.02
C VAL A 58 -11.57 -2.48 -0.88
N TYR A 59 -11.45 -1.19 -0.57
CA TYR A 59 -12.55 -0.23 -0.49
C TYR A 59 -12.41 0.75 -1.65
N GLU A 60 -13.28 0.61 -2.65
CA GLU A 60 -13.34 1.54 -3.77
C GLU A 60 -13.80 2.94 -3.33
N ASN A 61 -13.33 3.95 -4.05
CA ASN A 61 -13.73 5.35 -3.83
C ASN A 61 -13.63 5.77 -2.36
N PHE A 62 -12.66 5.20 -1.62
CA PHE A 62 -12.42 5.55 -0.22
C PHE A 62 -12.06 7.03 -0.08
N VAL A 63 -11.40 7.57 -1.11
CA VAL A 63 -11.11 8.99 -1.26
C VAL A 63 -11.99 9.56 -2.39
N SER A 64 -12.60 10.72 -2.18
CA SER A 64 -13.31 11.43 -3.24
C SER A 64 -12.33 12.08 -4.24
N GLU A 65 -12.83 12.61 -5.36
CA GLU A 65 -11.96 13.32 -6.31
C GLU A 65 -11.37 14.60 -5.69
N ASP A 66 -12.17 15.34 -4.91
CA ASP A 66 -11.72 16.53 -4.20
C ASP A 66 -10.69 16.18 -3.11
N GLU A 67 -10.94 15.11 -2.35
CA GLU A 67 -10.00 14.65 -1.32
C GLU A 67 -8.67 14.18 -1.95
N GLU A 68 -8.70 13.52 -3.11
CA GLU A 68 -7.48 13.16 -3.86
C GLU A 68 -6.73 14.42 -4.32
N LEU A 69 -7.46 15.44 -4.81
CA LEU A 69 -6.87 16.72 -5.20
C LEU A 69 -6.17 17.42 -4.00
N GLU A 70 -6.81 17.46 -2.83
CA GLU A 70 -6.25 18.08 -1.62
C GLU A 70 -5.04 17.32 -1.07
N LEU A 71 -5.04 15.99 -1.12
CA LEU A 71 -3.85 15.17 -0.82
C LEU A 71 -2.71 15.54 -1.78
N MET A 72 -3.00 15.62 -3.08
CA MET A 72 -1.98 15.94 -4.08
C MET A 72 -1.41 17.36 -3.92
N LYS A 73 -2.25 18.37 -3.65
CA LYS A 73 -1.79 19.75 -3.41
C LYS A 73 -0.78 19.84 -2.27
N GLU A 74 -0.96 19.07 -1.21
CA GLU A 74 -0.04 19.05 -0.07
C GLU A 74 1.24 18.27 -0.35
N ILE A 75 1.14 17.16 -1.09
CA ILE A 75 2.25 16.22 -1.34
C ILE A 75 3.18 16.70 -2.47
N GLU A 76 2.62 17.22 -3.57
CA GLU A 76 3.34 17.53 -4.81
C GLU A 76 4.54 18.48 -4.64
N PRO A 77 4.48 19.55 -3.81
CA PRO A 77 5.63 20.44 -3.60
C PRO A 77 6.88 19.72 -3.09
N THR A 78 6.72 18.64 -2.33
CA THR A 78 7.83 17.82 -1.83
C THR A 78 8.43 16.98 -2.97
N PHE A 79 7.60 16.35 -3.79
CA PHE A 79 8.07 15.48 -4.88
C PHE A 79 8.60 16.23 -6.11
N ARG A 80 8.12 17.45 -6.38
CA ARG A 80 8.62 18.27 -7.50
C ARG A 80 10.11 18.55 -7.38
N ARG A 81 10.64 18.61 -6.15
CA ARG A 81 12.06 18.87 -5.87
C ARG A 81 12.93 17.60 -5.88
N ARG A 82 12.31 16.42 -5.84
CA ARG A 82 13.00 15.12 -5.81
C ARG A 82 13.12 14.54 -7.21
N ARG A 83 14.20 13.79 -7.46
CA ARG A 83 14.38 12.99 -8.68
C ARG A 83 13.94 11.56 -8.41
N TYR A 84 13.51 10.85 -9.45
CA TYR A 84 13.23 9.42 -9.33
C TYR A 84 14.54 8.66 -9.08
N GLU A 85 14.49 7.75 -8.11
CA GLU A 85 15.57 6.89 -7.67
C GLU A 85 15.42 5.51 -8.31
N PHE A 86 16.55 4.94 -8.74
CA PHE A 86 16.63 3.60 -9.36
C PHE A 86 17.62 2.69 -8.64
N ASP A 87 18.46 3.24 -7.76
CA ASP A 87 19.41 2.50 -6.94
C ASP A 87 18.98 2.59 -5.48
N HIS A 88 18.38 1.51 -4.94
CA HIS A 88 18.04 1.38 -3.52
C HIS A 88 18.88 0.26 -2.88
N TRP A 89 19.24 0.40 -1.60
CA TRP A 89 20.19 -0.51 -0.93
C TRP A 89 19.69 -1.96 -0.86
N ASP A 90 18.38 -2.20 -0.85
CA ASP A 90 17.77 -3.54 -0.93
C ASP A 90 17.25 -3.90 -2.35
N GLY A 91 17.26 -2.93 -3.27
CA GLY A 91 16.83 -3.07 -4.65
C GLY A 91 15.34 -3.41 -4.85
N ALA A 92 14.49 -3.28 -3.83
CA ALA A 92 13.09 -3.65 -3.89
C ALA A 92 12.29 -2.68 -4.76
N ILE A 93 12.45 -1.37 -4.57
CA ILE A 93 11.68 -0.33 -5.28
C ILE A 93 12.53 0.23 -6.45
N GLN A 94 11.91 0.48 -7.60
CA GLN A 94 12.56 0.99 -8.81
C GLN A 94 11.74 2.12 -9.44
N GLY A 95 12.40 3.23 -9.81
CA GLY A 95 11.74 4.37 -10.45
C GLY A 95 10.78 5.07 -9.51
N TYR A 96 11.24 5.44 -8.32
CA TYR A 96 10.40 5.97 -7.24
C TYR A 96 10.90 7.29 -6.64
N LYS A 97 10.02 8.02 -5.97
CA LYS A 97 10.37 9.05 -5.00
C LYS A 97 9.65 8.72 -3.71
N GLU A 98 10.22 9.03 -2.56
CA GLU A 98 9.51 8.84 -1.30
C GLU A 98 9.78 9.96 -0.29
N THR A 99 8.89 10.06 0.68
CA THR A 99 9.04 10.87 1.88
C THR A 99 8.24 10.25 3.01
N GLU A 100 8.67 10.53 4.23
CA GLU A 100 7.87 10.29 5.44
C GLU A 100 7.32 11.65 5.90
N LYS A 101 6.05 11.69 6.30
CA LYS A 101 5.36 12.92 6.71
C LYS A 101 4.48 12.67 7.92
N SER A 102 4.72 13.42 8.99
CA SER A 102 3.99 13.29 10.26
C SER A 102 2.98 14.41 10.50
N GLU A 103 3.08 15.53 9.78
CA GLU A 103 2.19 16.68 9.91
C GLU A 103 1.40 16.84 8.63
N TRP A 104 0.08 16.89 8.72
CA TRP A 104 -0.85 17.04 7.59
C TRP A 104 -1.77 18.22 7.84
N ASN A 105 -2.26 18.86 6.77
CA ASN A 105 -3.30 19.87 6.93
C ASN A 105 -4.59 19.24 7.50
N ILE A 106 -5.47 20.05 8.09
CA ILE A 106 -6.68 19.57 8.79
C ILE A 106 -7.56 18.69 7.87
N GLY A 107 -7.73 19.07 6.61
CA GLY A 107 -8.54 18.30 5.65
C GLY A 107 -7.95 16.92 5.37
N ASN A 108 -6.64 16.87 5.12
CA ASN A 108 -5.94 15.61 4.85
C ASN A 108 -5.83 14.73 6.11
N GLU A 109 -5.66 15.33 7.29
CA GLU A 109 -5.64 14.60 8.56
C GLU A 109 -6.97 13.91 8.85
N ILE A 110 -8.11 14.49 8.45
CA ILE A 110 -9.44 13.84 8.56
C ILE A 110 -9.49 12.56 7.69
N ILE A 111 -8.95 12.58 6.47
CA ILE A 111 -8.88 11.41 5.59
C ILE A 111 -8.02 10.32 6.23
N LEU A 112 -6.85 10.69 6.75
CA LEU A 112 -5.94 9.76 7.42
C LEU A 112 -6.57 9.19 8.70
N GLN A 113 -7.32 10.00 9.45
CA GLN A 113 -8.05 9.52 10.62
C GLN A 113 -9.17 8.54 10.24
N ARG A 114 -9.89 8.80 9.15
CA ARG A 114 -10.90 7.86 8.61
C ARG A 114 -10.26 6.52 8.25
N LEU A 115 -9.08 6.55 7.62
CA LEU A 115 -8.32 5.33 7.31
C LEU A 115 -7.92 4.61 8.60
N ARG A 116 -7.35 5.34 9.56
CA ARG A 116 -6.86 4.76 10.82
C ARG A 116 -7.97 4.06 11.60
N ASN A 117 -9.13 4.70 11.69
CA ASN A 117 -10.30 4.16 12.36
C ASN A 117 -10.83 2.89 11.69
N LEU A 118 -10.70 2.78 10.36
CA LEU A 118 -11.15 1.61 9.61
C LEU A 118 -10.13 0.45 9.66
N ALA A 119 -8.84 0.76 9.57
CA ALA A 119 -7.79 -0.25 9.45
C ALA A 119 -7.34 -0.81 10.80
N PHE A 120 -7.15 0.04 11.81
CA PHE A 120 -6.48 -0.34 13.04
C PHE A 120 -7.46 -0.42 14.22
N PRO A 121 -7.33 -1.43 15.10
CA PRO A 121 -8.09 -1.47 16.34
C PRO A 121 -7.87 -0.22 17.20
N LEU A 122 -8.88 0.16 17.96
CA LEU A 122 -8.78 1.22 18.96
C LEU A 122 -7.58 0.94 19.90
N HIS A 123 -6.85 2.00 20.26
CA HIS A 123 -5.68 1.94 21.15
C HIS A 123 -4.45 1.21 20.59
N THR A 124 -4.41 0.84 19.31
CA THR A 124 -3.19 0.36 18.66
C THR A 124 -2.22 1.53 18.47
N ALA A 125 -0.96 1.37 18.91
CA ALA A 125 0.05 2.41 18.70
C ALA A 125 0.39 2.49 17.21
N GLN A 126 0.15 3.65 16.62
CA GLN A 126 0.39 3.91 15.21
C GLN A 126 1.74 4.59 15.02
N ILE A 127 2.40 4.26 13.92
CA ILE A 127 3.56 4.98 13.45
C ILE A 127 3.07 6.36 13.03
N ARG A 128 3.66 7.37 13.66
CA ARG A 128 3.27 8.77 13.49
C ARG A 128 3.55 9.25 12.07
N GLU A 129 4.60 8.73 11.45
CA GLU A 129 5.01 9.09 10.11
C GLU A 129 4.27 8.27 9.07
N VAL A 130 3.66 9.00 8.15
CA VAL A 130 2.98 8.44 7.00
C VAL A 130 3.98 8.36 5.86
N HIS A 131 4.22 7.13 5.38
CA HIS A 131 5.08 6.92 4.22
C HIS A 131 4.32 7.28 2.95
N VAL A 132 4.87 8.21 2.16
CA VAL A 132 4.36 8.60 0.85
C VAL A 132 5.37 8.19 -0.19
N LEU A 133 4.96 7.33 -1.11
CA LEU A 133 5.76 6.91 -2.27
C LEU A 133 5.35 7.75 -3.49
N ASP A 134 6.01 7.60 -4.63
CA ASP A 134 5.57 8.04 -5.95
C ASP A 134 6.32 7.18 -6.95
N LEU A 135 5.61 6.41 -7.78
CA LEU A 135 6.24 5.66 -8.85
C LEU A 135 6.06 6.34 -10.21
N ALA A 136 7.17 6.39 -10.93
CA ALA A 136 7.20 6.70 -12.34
C ALA A 136 6.27 5.76 -13.14
N LYS A 137 5.96 6.14 -14.37
CA LYS A 137 5.10 5.33 -15.27
C LYS A 137 5.63 3.89 -15.46
N ASN A 138 6.94 3.74 -15.51
CA ASN A 138 7.66 2.46 -15.61
C ASN A 138 8.29 2.05 -14.27
N GLY A 139 8.00 2.78 -13.19
CA GLY A 139 8.39 2.40 -11.85
C GLY A 139 7.60 1.18 -11.41
N PHE A 140 8.26 0.34 -10.63
CA PHE A 140 7.68 -0.86 -10.08
C PHE A 140 8.41 -1.15 -8.78
N ILE A 141 7.93 -2.15 -8.09
CA ILE A 141 8.58 -2.61 -6.90
C ILE A 141 8.51 -4.15 -6.93
N LYS A 142 9.59 -4.76 -6.48
CA LYS A 142 9.84 -6.19 -6.63
C LYS A 142 9.13 -6.96 -5.51
N PRO A 143 8.87 -8.27 -5.75
CA PRO A 143 8.48 -9.18 -4.69
C PRO A 143 9.44 -9.07 -3.52
N HIS A 144 8.99 -8.37 -2.49
CA HIS A 144 9.72 -8.28 -1.24
C HIS A 144 8.84 -8.71 -0.11
N ILE A 145 9.40 -8.52 1.07
CA ILE A 145 8.70 -8.75 2.29
C ILE A 145 9.29 -7.67 3.22
N ASP A 146 8.47 -6.72 3.60
CA ASP A 146 8.87 -5.54 4.31
C ASP A 146 9.11 -5.98 5.77
N SER A 147 9.89 -5.18 6.48
CA SER A 147 10.57 -5.59 7.70
C SER A 147 9.71 -5.58 8.95
N ILE A 148 9.44 -6.75 9.52
CA ILE A 148 8.74 -7.00 10.81
C ILE A 148 9.17 -6.12 12.00
N ARG A 149 10.34 -5.48 11.93
CA ARG A 149 10.82 -4.53 12.95
C ARG A 149 10.12 -3.17 12.86
N PHE A 150 9.60 -2.83 11.68
CA PHE A 150 9.13 -1.50 11.31
C PHE A 150 7.65 -1.45 10.90
N CYS A 151 6.99 -2.56 10.56
CA CYS A 151 5.52 -2.60 10.52
C CYS A 151 4.98 -3.74 11.40
N GLY A 152 3.78 -3.50 11.90
CA GLY A 152 3.00 -4.46 12.68
C GLY A 152 2.26 -5.46 11.81
N ASP A 153 1.17 -5.97 12.35
CA ASP A 153 0.31 -6.96 11.70
C ASP A 153 -0.58 -6.39 10.59
N THR A 154 -0.78 -5.08 10.56
CA THR A 154 -1.70 -4.43 9.62
C THR A 154 -0.98 -3.42 8.75
N ILE A 155 -1.26 -3.48 7.44
CA ILE A 155 -0.87 -2.45 6.46
C ILE A 155 -2.13 -1.93 5.79
N ALA A 156 -2.24 -0.61 5.74
CA ALA A 156 -3.29 0.08 5.02
C ALA A 156 -2.68 1.13 4.10
N GLY A 157 -3.21 1.27 2.89
CA GLY A 157 -2.76 2.32 1.99
C GLY A 157 -3.76 2.75 0.94
N ILE A 158 -3.62 4.01 0.53
CA ILE A 158 -4.51 4.70 -0.40
C ILE A 158 -3.85 4.77 -1.77
N SER A 159 -4.48 4.20 -2.79
CA SER A 159 -4.03 4.30 -4.18
C SER A 159 -4.52 5.61 -4.81
N LEU A 160 -3.61 6.45 -5.30
CA LEU A 160 -3.92 7.73 -5.95
C LEU A 160 -3.46 7.74 -7.42
N LEU A 161 -3.96 8.69 -8.22
CA LEU A 161 -3.62 9.01 -9.61
C LEU A 161 -3.96 7.94 -10.66
N SER A 162 -3.62 6.67 -10.44
CA SER A 162 -3.88 5.56 -11.36
C SER A 162 -4.07 4.24 -10.63
N SER A 163 -4.80 3.31 -11.24
CA SER A 163 -4.93 1.94 -10.73
C SER A 163 -3.64 1.14 -10.88
N ALA A 164 -3.50 0.11 -10.04
CA ALA A 164 -2.37 -0.82 -10.04
C ALA A 164 -2.85 -2.22 -9.64
N VAL A 165 -2.07 -3.28 -9.88
CA VAL A 165 -2.44 -4.67 -9.51
C VAL A 165 -1.44 -5.24 -8.50
N MET A 166 -1.79 -5.65 -7.28
CA MET A 166 -0.88 -6.32 -6.34
C MET A 166 -0.97 -7.84 -6.33
N ARG A 167 0.11 -8.50 -6.75
CA ARG A 167 0.28 -9.95 -6.86
C ARG A 167 0.93 -10.51 -5.62
N LEU A 168 0.17 -11.10 -4.71
CA LEU A 168 0.66 -11.84 -3.55
C LEU A 168 1.08 -13.26 -3.99
N VAL A 169 2.32 -13.67 -3.74
CA VAL A 169 2.94 -14.93 -4.19
C VAL A 169 3.43 -15.73 -3.00
N MET A 170 3.06 -17.00 -2.86
CA MET A 170 3.50 -17.81 -1.72
C MET A 170 5.02 -18.06 -1.75
N GLU A 171 5.75 -17.72 -0.67
CA GLU A 171 7.23 -17.76 -0.61
C GLU A 171 7.78 -19.17 -0.86
N LYS A 172 7.11 -20.19 -0.34
CA LYS A 172 7.51 -21.60 -0.51
C LYS A 172 7.05 -22.20 -1.84
N ASN A 173 6.02 -21.64 -2.47
CA ASN A 173 5.50 -22.14 -3.73
C ASN A 173 5.12 -20.98 -4.66
N LYS A 174 6.07 -20.57 -5.51
CA LYS A 174 5.91 -19.41 -6.39
C LYS A 174 4.87 -19.60 -7.49
N SER A 175 4.36 -20.82 -7.71
CA SER A 175 3.25 -21.05 -8.62
C SER A 175 1.91 -20.62 -8.03
N VAL A 176 1.83 -20.45 -6.70
CA VAL A 176 0.62 -20.00 -6.00
C VAL A 176 0.66 -18.49 -5.85
N PHE A 177 -0.29 -17.80 -6.48
CA PHE A 177 -0.35 -16.34 -6.46
C PHE A 177 -1.78 -15.81 -6.53
N VAL A 178 -1.98 -14.58 -6.06
CA VAL A 178 -3.23 -13.83 -6.16
C VAL A 178 -2.93 -12.39 -6.56
N ASP A 179 -3.46 -11.96 -7.70
CA ASP A 179 -3.49 -10.60 -8.19
C ASP A 179 -4.68 -9.84 -7.61
N VAL A 180 -4.42 -8.67 -7.02
CA VAL A 180 -5.39 -7.79 -6.40
C VAL A 180 -5.42 -6.44 -7.12
N LEU A 181 -6.50 -6.13 -7.84
CA LEU A 181 -6.68 -4.79 -8.41
C LEU A 181 -6.84 -3.76 -7.30
N LEU A 182 -6.04 -2.69 -7.38
CA LEU A 182 -6.06 -1.51 -6.54
C LEU A 182 -6.52 -0.32 -7.41
N PRO A 183 -7.82 -0.03 -7.47
CA PRO A 183 -8.34 1.08 -8.25
C PRO A 183 -7.77 2.42 -7.79
N ARG A 184 -7.81 3.43 -8.66
CA ARG A 184 -7.51 4.81 -8.26
C ARG A 184 -8.54 5.22 -7.20
N ARG A 185 -8.09 5.98 -6.19
CA ARG A 185 -8.86 6.41 -5.01
C ARG A 185 -9.34 5.29 -4.08
N SER A 186 -8.79 4.08 -4.22
CA SER A 186 -9.11 2.96 -3.32
C SER A 186 -8.24 2.96 -2.07
N LEU A 187 -8.77 2.37 -1.00
CA LEU A 187 -8.01 1.95 0.18
C LEU A 187 -7.91 0.43 0.15
N TYR A 188 -6.71 -0.12 0.34
CA TYR A 188 -6.55 -1.52 0.69
C TYR A 188 -6.08 -1.68 2.12
N ILE A 189 -6.44 -2.81 2.72
CA ILE A 189 -6.06 -3.20 4.08
C ILE A 189 -5.63 -4.66 4.03
N MET A 190 -4.44 -4.95 4.53
CA MET A 190 -3.86 -6.28 4.67
C MET A 190 -3.61 -6.55 6.15
N LYS A 191 -4.13 -7.66 6.67
CA LYS A 191 -4.02 -8.12 8.06
C LYS A 191 -3.45 -9.53 8.17
#